data_AF-A0A5M5XI69-F1
#
_entry.id   AF-A0A5M5XI69-F1
#
_cell.length_a   1.000
_cell.length_b   1.000
_cell.length_c   1.000
_cell.angle_alpha   90.00
_cell.angle_beta   90.00
_cell.angle_gamma   90.00
#
_symmetry.space_group_name_H-M   'P 1'
#
loop_
_entity.id
_entity.type
_entity.pdbx_description
1 polymer ?
#
loop_
_entity_poly.entity_id
_entity_poly.type
_entity_poly.pdbx_seq_one_letter_code
_entity_poly.pdbx_strand_id
1 'polypeptide(L)'
;MGFTKKTPDSAFSNFLDDTKKAVIGRAIKAFIYVGEACLKEARLNGNYTDRTGNLRNSIGYAVLFNGEVMEESAFANTKGGQNGKKHLDSLKKNYQNGIVLIVSTGMSYAAYVEARNYNVLTSSELLANKLVPQIMKQLGFEMK
;
A
#
# COMPACT_ATOMS: atom_id res chain seq x y z
N MET A 1 1.80 -50.31 -22.16
CA MET A 1 1.32 -49.03 -22.72
C MET A 1 1.93 -47.91 -21.91
N GLY A 2 2.78 -47.08 -22.52
CA GLY A 2 3.42 -45.95 -21.84
C GLY A 2 2.56 -44.69 -21.97
N PHE A 3 2.54 -43.86 -20.92
CA PHE A 3 1.94 -42.53 -20.99
C PHE A 3 2.77 -41.64 -21.93
N THR A 4 2.09 -40.92 -22.83
CA THR A 4 2.72 -39.94 -23.73
C THR A 4 2.25 -38.54 -23.36
N LYS A 5 3.19 -37.64 -23.11
CA LYS A 5 2.89 -36.24 -22.83
C LYS A 5 2.35 -35.57 -24.09
N LYS A 6 1.07 -35.17 -24.05
CA LYS A 6 0.38 -34.48 -25.17
C LYS A 6 0.57 -32.97 -25.14
N THR A 7 0.86 -32.39 -23.97
CA THR A 7 1.02 -30.95 -23.79
C THR A 7 2.48 -30.55 -23.97
N PRO A 8 2.80 -29.60 -24.87
CA PRO A 8 4.15 -29.05 -24.98
C PRO A 8 4.59 -28.39 -23.66
N ASP A 9 5.87 -28.51 -23.33
CA ASP A 9 6.45 -27.92 -22.11
C ASP A 9 6.25 -26.40 -22.06
N SER A 10 6.35 -25.74 -23.22
CA SER A 10 6.12 -24.30 -23.37
C SER A 10 4.67 -23.88 -23.08
N ALA A 11 3.69 -24.71 -23.44
CA ALA A 11 2.29 -24.41 -23.15
C ALA A 11 2.00 -24.46 -21.64
N PHE A 12 2.66 -25.38 -20.94
CA PHE A 12 2.56 -25.48 -19.49
C PHE A 12 3.29 -24.33 -18.78
N SER A 13 4.50 -23.97 -19.21
CA SER A 13 5.24 -22.84 -18.61
C SER A 13 4.50 -21.52 -18.79
N ASN A 14 3.98 -21.26 -19.98
CA ASN A 14 3.21 -20.03 -20.25
C ASN A 14 1.96 -19.95 -19.37
N PHE A 15 1.25 -21.06 -19.21
CA PHE A 15 0.09 -21.13 -18.30
C PHE A 15 0.47 -20.79 -16.84
N LEU A 16 1.59 -21.31 -16.35
CA LEU A 16 2.07 -21.00 -14.99
C LEU A 16 2.44 -19.52 -14.85
N ASP A 17 3.13 -18.96 -15.84
CA ASP A 17 3.52 -17.54 -15.84
C ASP A 17 2.31 -16.61 -15.89
N ASP A 18 1.31 -16.91 -16.72
CA ASP A 18 0.08 -16.14 -16.82
C ASP A 18 -0.74 -16.25 -15.52
N THR A 19 -0.81 -17.44 -14.93
CA THR A 19 -1.47 -17.65 -13.63
C THR A 19 -0.76 -16.87 -12.53
N LYS A 20 0.57 -16.89 -12.49
CA LYS A 20 1.38 -16.13 -11.54
C LYS A 20 1.13 -14.62 -11.68
N LYS A 21 1.16 -14.10 -12.90
CA LYS A 21 0.86 -12.69 -13.18
C LYS A 21 -0.55 -12.31 -12.74
N ALA A 22 -1.54 -13.17 -13.00
CA ALA A 22 -2.92 -12.92 -12.58
C ALA A 22 -3.07 -12.86 -11.06
N VAL A 23 -2.43 -13.78 -10.32
CA VAL A 23 -2.46 -13.79 -8.85
C VAL A 23 -1.76 -12.57 -8.27
N ILE A 24 -0.56 -12.24 -8.75
CA ILE A 24 0.18 -11.04 -8.32
C ILE A 24 -0.63 -9.77 -8.62
N GLY A 25 -1.22 -9.68 -9.82
CA GLY A 25 -2.05 -8.54 -10.20
C GLY A 25 -3.27 -8.35 -9.30
N ARG A 26 -3.89 -9.44 -8.83
CA ARG A 26 -4.97 -9.37 -7.84
C ARG A 26 -4.48 -8.90 -6.47
N ALA A 27 -3.32 -9.38 -6.03
CA ALA A 27 -2.71 -8.93 -4.77
C ALA A 27 -2.32 -7.44 -4.81
N ILE A 28 -1.75 -6.96 -5.92
CA ILE A 28 -1.45 -5.52 -6.10
C ILE A 28 -2.74 -4.69 -6.02
N LYS A 29 -3.81 -5.10 -6.72
CA LYS A 29 -5.10 -4.40 -6.64
C LYS A 29 -5.68 -4.37 -5.23
N ALA A 30 -5.53 -5.45 -4.47
CA ALA A 30 -5.92 -5.49 -3.07
C ALA A 30 -5.14 -4.48 -2.23
N PHE A 31 -3.82 -4.38 -2.41
CA PHE A 31 -2.99 -3.42 -1.70
C PHE A 31 -3.34 -1.97 -2.07
N ILE A 32 -3.65 -1.70 -3.33
CA ILE A 32 -4.13 -0.39 -3.79
C ILE A 32 -5.44 -0.03 -3.09
N TYR A 33 -6.40 -0.96 -3.06
CA TYR A 33 -7.67 -0.76 -2.37
C TYR A 33 -7.48 -0.44 -0.88
N VAL A 34 -6.61 -1.20 -0.19
CA VAL A 34 -6.30 -0.93 1.22
C VAL A 34 -5.60 0.41 1.39
N GLY A 35 -4.67 0.78 0.50
CA GLY A 35 -3.99 2.07 0.52
C GLY A 35 -4.95 3.25 0.40
N GLU A 36 -5.90 3.19 -0.53
CA GLU A 36 -6.97 4.19 -0.66
C GLU A 36 -7.86 4.27 0.59
N ALA A 37 -8.24 3.12 1.13
CA ALA A 37 -9.03 3.06 2.35
C ALA A 37 -8.29 3.68 3.55
N CYS A 38 -6.99 3.37 3.70
CA CYS A 38 -6.12 3.95 4.72
C CYS A 38 -5.95 5.45 4.56
N LEU A 39 -5.78 5.94 3.33
CA LEU A 39 -5.66 7.37 3.05
C LEU A 39 -6.93 8.12 3.42
N LYS A 40 -8.08 7.57 3.01
CA LYS A 40 -9.40 8.13 3.31
C LYS A 40 -9.64 8.18 4.82
N GLU A 41 -9.35 7.07 5.51
CA GLU A 41 -9.46 6.96 6.96
C GLU A 41 -8.63 8.04 7.68
N ALA A 42 -7.34 8.16 7.35
CA ALA A 42 -6.45 9.13 7.97
C ALA A 42 -6.87 10.59 7.72
N ARG A 43 -7.35 10.90 6.51
CA ARG A 43 -7.73 12.26 6.14
C ARG A 43 -9.10 12.66 6.71
N LEU A 44 -10.06 11.74 6.79
CA LEU A 44 -11.43 12.04 7.22
C LEU A 44 -11.64 11.89 8.74
N ASN A 45 -11.00 10.92 9.38
CA ASN A 45 -11.24 10.56 10.78
C ASN A 45 -10.16 11.07 11.74
N GLY A 46 -9.24 11.92 11.26
CA GLY A 46 -8.26 12.58 12.13
C GLY A 46 -8.93 13.63 13.03
N ASN A 47 -8.78 13.48 14.36
CA ASN A 47 -9.42 14.30 15.39
C ASN A 47 -8.56 15.48 15.88
N TYR A 48 -7.48 15.81 15.17
CA TYR A 48 -6.64 16.98 15.46
C TYR A 48 -7.17 18.25 14.80
N THR A 49 -6.92 19.40 15.41
CA THR A 49 -7.22 20.71 14.81
C THR A 49 -6.17 21.05 13.74
N ASP A 50 -6.51 20.83 12.47
CA ASP A 50 -5.63 21.19 11.36
C ASP A 50 -5.83 22.66 10.93
N ARG A 51 -5.03 23.57 11.50
CA ARG A 51 -5.13 25.01 11.23
C ARG A 51 -4.57 25.41 9.87
N THR A 52 -3.51 24.73 9.41
CA THR A 52 -2.79 25.09 8.17
C THR A 52 -3.04 24.11 7.03
N GLY A 53 -3.69 22.97 7.30
CA GLY A 53 -3.86 21.88 6.34
C GLY A 53 -2.59 21.04 6.13
N ASN A 54 -1.48 21.37 6.80
CA ASN A 54 -0.17 20.79 6.43
C ASN A 54 -0.08 19.32 6.84
N LEU A 55 -0.64 18.97 7.99
CA LEU A 55 -0.60 17.59 8.48
C LEU A 55 -1.45 16.71 7.58
N ARG A 56 -2.73 17.05 7.38
CA ARG A 56 -3.65 16.25 6.57
C ARG A 56 -3.22 16.13 5.11
N ASN A 57 -2.71 17.22 4.52
CA ASN A 57 -2.25 17.22 3.12
C ASN A 57 -0.92 16.49 2.93
N SER A 58 -0.15 16.22 4.00
CA SER A 58 1.10 15.47 3.92
C SER A 58 0.91 13.95 4.02
N ILE A 59 -0.31 13.48 4.31
CA ILE A 59 -0.63 12.07 4.38
C ILE A 59 -0.82 11.52 2.98
N GLY A 60 -0.17 10.39 2.69
CA GLY A 60 -0.27 9.69 1.42
C GLY A 60 0.12 8.23 1.52
N TYR A 61 -0.06 7.51 0.42
CA TYR A 61 0.33 6.11 0.32
C TYR A 61 1.00 5.80 -1.03
N ALA A 62 1.73 4.70 -1.09
CA ALA A 62 2.20 4.08 -2.32
C ALA A 62 2.15 2.56 -2.23
N VAL A 63 1.91 1.92 -3.36
CA VAL A 63 2.04 0.47 -3.54
C VAL A 63 3.21 0.21 -4.46
N LEU A 64 4.14 -0.61 -3.99
CA LEU A 64 5.32 -1.03 -4.74
C LEU A 64 5.22 -2.51 -5.09
N PHE A 65 5.74 -2.89 -6.24
CA PHE A 65 6.03 -4.27 -6.58
C PHE A 65 7.47 -4.37 -7.06
N ASN A 66 8.30 -5.07 -6.29
CA ASN A 66 9.74 -5.22 -6.57
C ASN A 66 10.46 -3.88 -6.84
N GLY A 67 10.16 -2.87 -6.02
CA GLY A 67 10.75 -1.52 -6.13
C GLY A 67 10.11 -0.60 -7.16
N GLU A 68 9.23 -1.11 -8.04
CA GLU A 68 8.48 -0.30 -8.99
C GLU A 68 7.18 0.23 -8.36
N VAL A 69 6.86 1.50 -8.61
CA VAL A 69 5.63 2.13 -8.13
C VAL A 69 4.46 1.63 -8.99
N MET A 70 3.54 0.88 -8.38
CA MET A 70 2.31 0.42 -9.02
C MET A 70 1.20 1.45 -8.92
N GLU A 71 1.12 2.15 -7.78
CA GLU A 71 0.15 3.22 -7.52
C GLU A 71 0.70 4.16 -6.44
N GLU A 72 0.36 5.45 -6.52
CA GLU A 72 0.66 6.41 -5.46
C GLU A 72 -0.46 7.44 -5.30
N SER A 73 -0.71 7.87 -4.07
CA SER A 73 -1.69 8.91 -3.80
C SER A 73 -1.27 10.26 -4.38
N ALA A 74 -2.24 11.03 -4.86
CA ALA A 74 -2.02 12.44 -5.18
C ALA A 74 -1.76 13.28 -3.91
N PHE A 75 -0.79 14.17 -4.03
CA PHE A 75 -0.48 15.19 -3.03
C PHE A 75 -0.88 16.57 -3.54
N ALA A 76 -1.53 17.37 -2.68
CA ALA A 76 -1.86 18.76 -3.00
C ALA A 76 -0.57 19.59 -3.15
N ASN A 77 -0.57 20.61 -4.03
CA ASN A 77 0.55 21.54 -4.17
C ASN A 77 0.59 22.56 -3.02
N THR A 78 0.81 22.04 -1.81
CA THR A 78 0.94 22.79 -0.55
C THR A 78 2.25 22.39 0.13
N LYS A 79 2.69 23.17 1.13
CA LYS A 79 3.87 22.81 1.94
C LYS A 79 3.72 21.40 2.55
N GLY A 80 2.53 21.09 3.06
CA GLY A 80 2.15 19.76 3.54
C GLY A 80 2.36 18.67 2.50
N GLY A 81 1.73 18.83 1.33
CA GLY A 81 1.78 17.82 0.27
C GLY A 81 3.16 17.64 -0.35
N GLN A 82 3.93 18.70 -0.52
CA GLN A 82 5.31 18.62 -1.02
C GLN A 82 6.21 17.85 -0.05
N ASN A 83 6.08 18.09 1.26
CA ASN A 83 6.83 17.35 2.27
C ASN A 83 6.35 15.89 2.36
N GLY A 84 5.04 15.65 2.28
CA GLY A 84 4.45 14.31 2.19
C GLY A 84 5.03 13.51 1.03
N LYS A 85 5.03 14.08 -0.17
CA LYS A 85 5.59 13.45 -1.36
C LYS A 85 7.08 13.15 -1.19
N LYS A 86 7.89 14.13 -0.75
CA LYS A 86 9.33 13.94 -0.51
C LYS A 86 9.61 12.81 0.48
N HIS A 87 8.84 12.75 1.57
CA HIS A 87 9.00 11.70 2.57
C HIS A 87 8.61 10.33 2.02
N LEU A 88 7.48 10.23 1.33
CA LEU A 88 7.06 8.99 0.68
C LEU A 88 8.09 8.52 -0.35
N ASP A 89 8.63 9.42 -1.18
CA ASP A 89 9.67 9.13 -2.16
C ASP A 89 10.97 8.63 -1.50
N SER A 90 11.32 9.13 -0.31
CA SER A 90 12.46 8.59 0.45
C SER A 90 12.21 7.18 0.97
N LEU A 91 10.98 6.87 1.41
CA LEU A 91 10.63 5.56 1.95
C LEU A 91 10.62 4.48 0.87
N LYS A 92 10.12 4.80 -0.33
CA LYS A 92 10.06 3.85 -1.47
C LYS A 92 11.42 3.22 -1.77
N LYS A 93 12.51 3.99 -1.66
CA LYS A 93 13.89 3.54 -1.96
C LYS A 93 14.37 2.39 -1.07
N ASN A 94 13.76 2.21 0.10
CA ASN A 94 14.15 1.20 1.07
C ASN A 94 13.51 -0.18 0.78
N TYR A 95 12.57 -0.26 -0.17
CA TYR A 95 11.79 -1.46 -0.43
C TYR A 95 11.93 -1.90 -1.89
N GLN A 96 12.71 -2.96 -2.12
CA GLN A 96 13.02 -3.46 -3.47
C GLN A 96 12.39 -4.81 -3.80
N ASN A 97 11.77 -5.48 -2.82
CA ASN A 97 11.29 -6.86 -2.99
C ASN A 97 9.85 -7.01 -2.50
N GLY A 98 9.05 -7.76 -3.26
CA GLY A 98 7.68 -8.10 -2.89
C GLY A 98 6.67 -6.99 -3.16
N ILE A 99 5.44 -7.21 -2.70
CA ILE A 99 4.36 -6.22 -2.73
C ILE A 99 4.40 -5.46 -1.41
N VAL A 100 4.57 -4.14 -1.46
CA VAL A 100 4.70 -3.30 -0.28
C VAL A 100 3.68 -2.17 -0.33
N LEU A 101 2.86 -2.05 0.73
CA LEU A 101 2.00 -0.88 0.96
C LEU A 101 2.71 0.04 1.95
N ILE A 102 2.97 1.28 1.55
CA ILE A 102 3.51 2.33 2.41
C ILE A 102 2.39 3.33 2.65
N VAL A 103 2.05 3.60 3.90
CA VAL A 103 1.18 4.72 4.31
C VAL A 103 2.00 5.60 5.24
N SER A 104 2.11 6.90 4.94
CA SER A 104 2.98 7.79 5.70
C SER A 104 2.49 9.24 5.70
N THR A 105 3.10 10.05 6.57
CA THR A 105 2.91 11.50 6.66
C THR A 105 4.26 12.20 6.61
N GLY A 106 4.37 13.31 5.87
CA GLY A 106 5.62 14.06 5.71
C GLY A 106 5.91 15.10 6.80
N MET A 107 5.13 15.15 7.88
CA MET A 107 5.33 16.11 8.97
C MET A 107 6.02 15.47 10.17
N SER A 108 7.19 15.99 10.57
CA SER A 108 7.96 15.46 11.71
C SER A 108 7.21 15.54 13.05
N TYR A 109 6.28 16.47 13.20
CA TYR A 109 5.45 16.61 14.40
C TYR A 109 4.25 15.65 14.42
N ALA A 110 4.02 14.83 13.38
CA ALA A 110 2.91 13.89 13.35
C ALA A 110 2.96 12.90 14.53
N ALA A 111 4.15 12.33 14.81
CA ALA A 111 4.35 11.42 15.94
C ALA A 111 4.02 12.09 17.28
N TYR A 112 4.34 13.38 17.43
CA TYR A 112 3.99 14.15 18.63
C TYR A 112 2.49 14.38 18.76
N VAL A 113 1.78 14.60 17.64
CA VAL A 113 0.32 14.71 17.61
C VAL A 113 -0.31 13.37 18.00
N GLU A 114 0.18 12.26 17.48
CA GLU A 114 -0.29 10.92 17.88
C GLU A 114 -0.04 10.60 19.35
N ALA A 115 1.14 10.96 19.87
CA ALA A 115 1.47 10.79 21.29
C ALA A 115 0.54 11.57 22.25
N ARG A 116 -0.21 12.55 21.72
CA ARG A 116 -1.24 13.31 22.46
C ARG A 116 -2.65 12.72 22.29
N ASN A 117 -2.76 11.44 21.89
CA ASN A 117 -4.02 10.74 21.62
C ASN A 117 -4.84 11.31 20.46
N TYR A 118 -4.19 12.01 19.53
CA TYR A 118 -4.83 12.38 18.28
C TYR A 118 -4.60 11.31 17.21
N ASN A 119 -5.63 11.03 16.43
CA ASN A 119 -5.56 10.11 15.32
C ASN A 119 -4.93 10.80 14.10
N VAL A 120 -3.75 10.35 13.67
CA VAL A 120 -3.11 10.81 12.42
C VAL A 120 -3.02 9.67 11.40
N LEU A 121 -2.38 8.57 11.78
CA LEU A 121 -2.26 7.33 11.00
C LEU A 121 -2.72 6.09 11.78
N THR A 122 -2.89 6.19 13.11
CA THR A 122 -3.24 5.08 13.99
C THR A 122 -4.47 4.30 13.50
N SER A 123 -5.58 4.98 13.16
CA SER A 123 -6.77 4.28 12.69
C SER A 123 -6.57 3.62 11.31
N SER A 124 -5.75 4.24 10.45
CA SER A 124 -5.35 3.66 9.16
C SER A 124 -4.47 2.43 9.31
N GLU A 125 -3.56 2.42 10.28
CA GLU A 125 -2.74 1.26 10.60
C GLU A 125 -3.61 0.08 11.07
N LEU A 126 -4.56 0.34 11.99
CA LEU A 126 -5.51 -0.67 12.44
C LEU A 126 -6.36 -1.22 11.28
N LEU A 127 -6.78 -0.33 10.36
CA LEU A 127 -7.52 -0.70 9.17
C LEU A 127 -6.67 -1.57 8.22
N ALA A 128 -5.41 -1.22 7.99
CA ALA A 128 -4.49 -2.02 7.19
C ALA A 128 -4.26 -3.42 7.81
N ASN A 129 -4.00 -3.47 9.12
CA ASN A 129 -3.79 -4.71 9.87
C ASN A 129 -5.02 -5.63 9.83
N LYS A 130 -6.22 -5.07 9.65
CA LYS A 130 -7.45 -5.85 9.44
C LYS A 130 -7.63 -6.29 7.99
N LEU A 131 -7.52 -5.37 7.04
CA LEU A 131 -7.90 -5.62 5.65
C LEU A 131 -6.87 -6.44 4.89
N VAL A 132 -5.57 -6.21 5.10
CA VAL A 132 -4.53 -6.93 4.35
C VAL A 132 -4.63 -8.44 4.60
N PRO A 133 -4.63 -8.96 5.84
CA PRO A 133 -4.73 -10.40 6.06
C PRO A 133 -6.05 -10.99 5.54
N GLN A 134 -7.16 -10.24 5.68
CA GLN A 134 -8.47 -10.68 5.22
C GLN A 134 -8.50 -10.88 3.70
N ILE A 135 -8.00 -9.90 2.93
CA ILE A 135 -8.00 -9.98 1.46
C ILE A 135 -6.97 -11.00 0.98
N MET A 136 -5.80 -11.07 1.61
CA MET A 136 -4.78 -12.06 1.26
C MET A 136 -5.27 -13.49 1.44
N LYS A 137 -6.02 -13.77 2.52
CA LYS A 137 -6.66 -15.07 2.74
C LYS A 137 -7.70 -15.39 1.64
N GLN A 138 -8.49 -14.40 1.22
CA GLN A 138 -9.46 -14.58 0.12
C GLN A 138 -8.78 -14.85 -1.23
N LEU A 139 -7.57 -14.33 -1.43
CA LEU A 139 -6.74 -14.58 -2.61
C LEU A 139 -6.01 -15.94 -2.56
N GLY A 140 -6.17 -16.71 -1.47
CA GLY A 140 -5.56 -18.03 -1.31
C GLY A 140 -4.13 -18.00 -0.78
N PHE A 141 -3.68 -16.88 -0.21
CA PHE A 141 -2.38 -16.81 0.47
C PHE A 141 -2.51 -17.25 1.94
N GLU A 142 -1.52 -18.02 2.39
CA GLU A 142 -1.35 -18.32 3.81
C GLU A 142 -0.54 -17.22 4.48
N MET A 143 -1.14 -16.58 5.48
CA MET A 143 -0.46 -15.61 6.33
C MET A 143 0.17 -16.38 7.49
N LYS A 144 1.50 -16.28 7.65
CA LYS A 144 2.23 -16.85 8.80
C LYS A 144 2.20 -15.89 9.98
#